data_AF-A0A4Q3NB20-F1
#
_entry.id   AF-A0A4Q3NB20-F1
#
_cell.length_a   1.000
_cell.length_b   1.000
_cell.length_c   1.000
_cell.angle_alpha   90.00
_cell.angle_beta   90.00
_cell.angle_gamma   90.00
#
_symmetry.space_group_name_H-M   'P 1'
#
loop_
_entity.id
_entity.type
_entity.pdbx_description
1 polymer ?
#
loop_
_entity_poly.entity_id
_entity_poly.type
_entity_poly.pdbx_seq_one_letter_code
_entity_poly.pdbx_strand_id
1 'polypeptide(L)'
;MKGVLAFLEKAGLVKTDGPLASDDAGAPSLNILDDAPPVTGWLPPATRAARQPSVPASQPSAATPAVTTVPGVPAVSAPLVLDDIYAAQGVPDSIYPAERLLRLLEGLGAMDESTRLMAIRAMDAADESWTIADPLADADAKVKALAAHAGQLQAGLAELEADTQARLEAAAARQEEAVGTIRKQIADMEALLARETARGAQETAAQQASLQAAREQTTRQLGDIDTLRQRLQGLATQFSAPAAPAQE
;
A
#
# COMPACT_ATOMS: atom_id res chain seq x y z
N MET A 1 38.31 -5.20 -17.46
CA MET A 1 36.92 -4.73 -17.29
C MET A 1 36.53 -3.83 -18.46
N LYS A 2 35.94 -4.36 -19.54
CA LYS A 2 35.46 -3.54 -20.69
C LYS A 2 34.00 -3.81 -21.11
N GLY A 3 33.47 -5.02 -20.91
CA GLY A 3 32.09 -5.36 -21.30
C GLY A 3 30.98 -4.61 -20.55
N VAL A 4 31.22 -4.20 -19.29
CA VAL A 4 30.19 -3.52 -18.47
C VAL A 4 29.83 -2.14 -19.02
N LEU A 5 30.82 -1.38 -19.53
CA LEU A 5 30.59 -0.06 -20.12
C LEU A 5 29.72 -0.15 -21.38
N ALA A 6 30.04 -1.06 -22.30
CA ALA A 6 29.24 -1.27 -23.51
C ALA A 6 27.80 -1.76 -23.22
N PHE A 7 27.59 -2.45 -22.11
CA PHE A 7 26.24 -2.84 -21.66
C PHE A 7 25.44 -1.63 -21.14
N LEU A 8 26.07 -0.75 -20.37
CA LEU A 8 25.44 0.48 -19.85
C LEU A 8 25.16 1.51 -20.96
N GLU A 9 26.04 1.61 -21.96
CA GLU A 9 25.83 2.40 -23.18
C GLU A 9 24.64 1.87 -23.99
N LYS A 10 24.58 0.56 -24.24
CA LYS A 10 23.46 -0.07 -24.97
C LYS A 10 22.13 -0.04 -24.21
N ALA A 11 22.17 0.07 -22.87
CA ALA A 11 21.00 0.34 -22.04
C ALA A 11 20.59 1.82 -22.00
N GLY A 12 21.35 2.72 -22.64
CA GLY A 12 21.11 4.17 -22.64
C GLY A 12 21.44 4.88 -21.32
N LEU A 13 22.08 4.20 -20.37
CA LEU A 13 22.37 4.71 -19.02
C LEU A 13 23.65 5.57 -18.95
N VAL A 14 24.53 5.47 -19.94
CA VAL A 14 25.79 6.23 -20.01
C VAL A 14 26.00 6.75 -21.42
N LYS A 15 26.26 8.05 -21.55
CA LYS A 15 26.94 8.67 -22.69
C LYS A 15 28.36 9.06 -22.26
N THR A 16 29.36 8.65 -23.03
CA THR A 16 30.74 9.13 -22.87
C THR A 16 31.01 10.22 -23.91
N ASP A 17 30.68 11.46 -23.58
CA ASP A 17 31.02 12.60 -24.44
C ASP A 17 32.54 12.82 -24.44
N GLY A 18 33.12 12.82 -25.65
CA GLY A 18 34.51 13.21 -25.90
C GLY A 18 34.69 14.73 -25.92
N PRO A 19 35.93 15.25 -25.80
CA PRO A 19 36.15 16.61 -25.34
C PRO A 19 36.14 17.71 -26.43
N LEU A 20 35.62 18.88 -26.02
CA LEU A 20 36.07 20.25 -26.34
C LEU A 20 36.03 20.75 -27.80
N ALA A 21 35.00 21.58 -28.07
CA ALA A 21 35.19 22.97 -28.53
C ALA A 21 34.40 23.86 -27.54
N SER A 22 34.90 24.94 -26.93
CA SER A 22 35.67 26.09 -27.43
C SER A 22 34.78 27.15 -28.10
N ASP A 23 34.98 28.40 -27.67
CA ASP A 23 34.24 29.67 -27.92
C ASP A 23 33.16 29.95 -26.86
N ASP A 24 33.36 30.81 -25.84
CA ASP A 24 33.87 32.21 -25.74
C ASP A 24 32.76 33.28 -25.82
N ALA A 25 33.00 34.36 -25.07
CA ALA A 25 32.34 35.67 -25.00
C ALA A 25 31.37 35.94 -23.82
N GLY A 26 31.68 37.02 -23.07
CA GLY A 26 30.65 37.94 -22.59
C GLY A 26 30.18 37.85 -21.13
N ALA A 27 31.06 38.12 -20.17
CA ALA A 27 30.62 38.89 -18.99
C ALA A 27 30.48 40.38 -19.38
N PRO A 28 29.59 41.16 -18.72
CA PRO A 28 30.11 42.04 -17.68
C PRO A 28 29.24 42.12 -16.42
N SER A 29 29.72 42.88 -15.43
CA SER A 29 29.33 42.78 -14.02
C SER A 29 28.38 43.88 -13.52
N LEU A 30 27.68 43.57 -12.42
CA LEU A 30 27.27 44.44 -11.30
C LEU A 30 26.39 45.69 -11.54
N ASN A 31 25.24 45.71 -10.87
CA ASN A 31 24.81 46.77 -9.94
C ASN A 31 23.59 46.25 -9.13
N ILE A 32 23.66 46.12 -7.79
CA ILE A 32 23.38 47.12 -6.73
C ILE A 32 21.92 47.04 -6.22
N LEU A 33 21.73 47.32 -4.92
CA LEU A 33 20.46 47.38 -4.17
C LEU A 33 19.47 48.37 -4.85
N ASP A 34 18.15 48.31 -4.67
CA ASP A 34 17.44 48.41 -3.39
C ASP A 34 15.91 48.11 -3.51
N ASP A 35 15.22 48.12 -2.37
CA ASP A 35 13.79 48.42 -2.12
C ASP A 35 12.64 47.50 -2.63
N ALA A 36 11.58 47.43 -1.80
CA ALA A 36 10.26 46.80 -1.98
C ALA A 36 9.37 47.21 -0.76
N PRO A 37 8.02 47.28 -0.84
CA PRO A 37 7.08 46.53 -1.70
C PRO A 37 6.01 47.50 -2.31
N PRO A 38 4.70 47.18 -2.55
CA PRO A 38 3.94 45.91 -2.72
C PRO A 38 3.39 45.80 -4.19
N VAL A 39 2.22 45.25 -4.63
CA VAL A 39 0.93 44.82 -4.03
C VAL A 39 0.24 43.68 -4.83
N THR A 40 -0.97 43.31 -4.38
CA THR A 40 -2.00 42.41 -4.93
C THR A 40 -2.20 42.34 -6.47
N GLY A 41 -2.21 41.11 -6.99
CA GLY A 41 -3.47 40.45 -7.40
C GLY A 41 -3.78 40.31 -8.89
N TRP A 42 -3.50 39.13 -9.48
CA TRP A 42 -4.18 38.64 -10.69
C TRP A 42 -4.16 37.10 -10.79
N LEU A 43 -5.20 36.52 -11.38
CA LEU A 43 -5.42 35.09 -11.68
C LEU A 43 -6.55 35.01 -12.74
N PRO A 44 -6.55 34.02 -13.65
CA PRO A 44 -5.55 33.76 -14.70
C PRO A 44 -6.13 34.07 -16.12
N PRO A 45 -5.47 33.66 -17.21
CA PRO A 45 -5.85 32.38 -17.82
C PRO A 45 -4.64 31.48 -18.17
N ALA A 46 -4.91 30.23 -18.58
CA ALA A 46 -3.91 29.15 -18.58
C ALA A 46 -3.44 28.68 -19.97
N THR A 47 -2.13 28.41 -20.12
CA THR A 47 -1.57 27.62 -21.22
C THR A 47 -0.51 26.60 -20.73
N ARG A 48 -1.00 25.46 -20.25
CA ARG A 48 -0.47 24.09 -20.39
C ARG A 48 1.01 23.89 -20.84
N ALA A 49 1.88 23.40 -19.93
CA ALA A 49 2.55 22.07 -20.01
C ALA A 49 3.81 21.92 -19.10
N ALA A 50 3.97 20.73 -18.48
CA ALA A 50 5.23 20.00 -18.16
C ALA A 50 6.48 20.75 -17.62
N ARG A 51 7.19 20.30 -16.57
CA ARG A 51 7.16 19.09 -15.71
C ARG A 51 7.84 19.43 -14.37
N GLN A 52 7.33 18.92 -13.25
CA GLN A 52 8.09 18.84 -11.98
C GLN A 52 8.77 17.45 -11.85
N PRO A 53 9.87 17.33 -11.07
CA PRO A 53 10.60 16.09 -10.92
C PRO A 53 9.81 15.04 -10.12
N SER A 54 9.69 13.83 -10.67
CA SER A 54 9.04 12.71 -10.00
C SER A 54 9.97 12.11 -8.95
N VAL A 55 9.62 12.26 -7.67
CA VAL A 55 10.16 11.40 -6.61
C VAL A 55 9.75 9.94 -6.88
N PRO A 56 10.61 8.94 -6.58
CA PRO A 56 10.28 7.53 -6.75
C PRO A 56 9.30 7.07 -5.67
N ALA A 57 8.03 7.43 -5.84
CA ALA A 57 6.94 6.86 -5.08
C ALA A 57 6.91 5.35 -5.36
N SER A 58 7.38 4.55 -4.40
CA SER A 58 7.18 3.11 -4.39
C SER A 58 5.71 2.84 -4.10
N GLN A 59 4.88 3.01 -5.14
CA GLN A 59 3.49 2.61 -5.09
C GLN A 59 3.46 1.12 -4.74
N PRO A 60 2.74 0.68 -3.68
CA PRO A 60 2.33 -0.71 -3.64
C PRO A 60 1.60 -0.97 -4.95
N SER A 61 2.01 -2.01 -5.70
CA SER A 61 1.37 -2.30 -6.97
C SER A 61 -0.12 -2.43 -6.70
N ALA A 62 -0.90 -1.52 -7.29
CA ALA A 62 -2.34 -1.60 -7.27
C ALA A 62 -2.70 -2.81 -8.12
N ALA A 63 -2.64 -3.98 -7.49
CA ALA A 63 -3.36 -5.14 -7.94
C ALA A 63 -4.82 -4.69 -8.03
N THR A 64 -5.24 -4.33 -9.25
CA THR A 64 -6.62 -4.50 -9.68
C THR A 64 -7.10 -5.79 -9.04
N PRO A 65 -8.26 -5.82 -8.37
CA PRO A 65 -8.81 -7.09 -7.93
C PRO A 65 -9.03 -7.92 -9.19
N ALA A 66 -8.05 -8.78 -9.48
CA ALA A 66 -8.25 -9.91 -10.34
C ALA A 66 -9.42 -10.62 -9.69
N VAL A 67 -10.57 -10.54 -10.35
CA VAL A 67 -11.75 -11.30 -9.94
C VAL A 67 -11.33 -12.74 -10.16
N THR A 68 -10.74 -13.33 -9.12
CA THR A 68 -10.45 -14.74 -9.04
C THR A 68 -11.80 -15.40 -9.13
N THR A 69 -12.18 -15.79 -10.34
CA THR A 69 -13.38 -16.55 -10.64
C THR A 69 -13.25 -17.84 -9.86
N VAL A 70 -13.84 -17.88 -8.66
CA VAL A 70 -13.74 -19.03 -7.78
C VAL A 70 -14.36 -20.21 -8.53
N PRO A 71 -13.59 -21.26 -8.85
CA PRO A 71 -14.10 -22.36 -9.65
C PRO A 71 -15.32 -22.98 -8.99
N GLY A 72 -16.46 -22.99 -9.69
CA GLY A 72 -17.74 -23.48 -9.16
C GLY A 72 -18.77 -22.41 -8.80
N VAL A 73 -18.40 -21.12 -8.70
CA VAL A 73 -19.38 -20.05 -8.48
C VAL A 73 -19.86 -19.49 -9.83
N PRO A 74 -21.12 -19.76 -10.27
CA PRO A 74 -21.65 -19.11 -11.46
C PRO A 74 -21.77 -17.60 -11.22
N ALA A 75 -21.45 -16.79 -12.23
CA ALA A 75 -21.55 -15.35 -12.12
C ALA A 75 -22.99 -14.93 -11.75
N VAL A 76 -23.13 -14.01 -10.78
CA VAL A 76 -24.39 -13.61 -10.10
C VAL A 76 -25.39 -12.87 -11.03
N SER A 77 -25.25 -13.02 -12.34
CA SER A 77 -26.14 -12.47 -13.37
C SER A 77 -26.34 -13.42 -14.56
N ALA A 78 -25.91 -14.68 -14.44
CA ALA A 78 -26.28 -15.72 -15.40
C ALA A 78 -27.79 -16.03 -15.26
N PRO A 79 -28.56 -16.08 -16.37
CA PRO A 79 -29.96 -16.50 -16.31
C PRO A 79 -30.07 -17.98 -15.94
N LEU A 80 -31.16 -18.36 -15.26
CA LEU A 80 -31.42 -19.75 -14.89
C LEU A 80 -31.87 -20.55 -16.12
N VAL A 81 -30.94 -21.18 -16.82
CA VAL A 81 -31.23 -22.05 -17.96
C VAL A 81 -31.69 -23.42 -17.43
N LEU A 82 -32.99 -23.68 -17.47
CA LEU A 82 -33.58 -24.91 -16.96
C LEU A 82 -33.14 -26.15 -17.76
N ASP A 83 -33.00 -26.01 -19.08
CA ASP A 83 -32.60 -27.09 -19.97
C ASP A 83 -31.18 -27.62 -19.64
N ASP A 84 -30.25 -26.71 -19.31
CA ASP A 84 -28.90 -27.07 -18.85
C ASP A 84 -28.93 -27.83 -17.51
N ILE A 85 -29.83 -27.44 -16.59
CA ILE A 85 -30.00 -28.11 -15.29
C ILE A 85 -30.58 -29.51 -15.47
N TYR A 86 -31.59 -29.65 -16.33
CA TYR A 86 -32.21 -30.93 -16.65
C TYR A 86 -31.23 -31.87 -17.36
N ALA A 87 -30.46 -31.37 -18.32
CA ALA A 87 -29.41 -32.13 -19.01
C ALA A 87 -28.27 -32.54 -18.06
N ALA A 88 -27.79 -31.64 -17.20
CA ALA A 88 -26.73 -31.92 -16.22
C ALA A 88 -27.13 -32.97 -15.17
N GLN A 89 -28.43 -33.11 -14.89
CA GLN A 89 -29.00 -34.10 -13.97
C GLN A 89 -29.55 -35.35 -14.68
N GLY A 90 -29.42 -35.45 -16.00
CA GLY A 90 -29.82 -36.62 -16.78
C GLY A 90 -31.33 -36.85 -16.86
N VAL A 91 -32.15 -35.79 -16.83
CA VAL A 91 -33.60 -35.88 -17.05
C VAL A 91 -33.85 -36.37 -18.49
N PRO A 92 -34.65 -37.44 -18.70
CA PRO A 92 -34.97 -37.93 -20.03
C PRO A 92 -36.04 -37.08 -20.72
N ASP A 93 -36.01 -37.02 -22.05
CA ASP A 93 -37.10 -36.41 -22.83
C ASP A 93 -38.42 -37.17 -22.63
N SER A 94 -39.48 -36.44 -22.25
CA SER A 94 -40.82 -37.01 -22.09
C SER A 94 -41.67 -36.86 -23.35
N ILE A 95 -42.45 -37.90 -23.66
CA ILE A 95 -43.46 -37.91 -24.75
C ILE A 95 -44.52 -36.83 -24.52
N TYR A 96 -44.87 -36.58 -23.26
CA TYR A 96 -45.77 -35.50 -22.85
C TYR A 96 -45.19 -34.75 -21.64
N PRO A 97 -44.45 -33.65 -21.86
CA PRO A 97 -43.81 -32.90 -20.78
C PRO A 97 -44.81 -32.28 -19.79
N ALA A 98 -44.42 -32.19 -18.53
CA ALA A 98 -45.19 -31.62 -17.43
C ALA A 98 -45.63 -30.17 -17.71
N GLU A 99 -44.81 -29.38 -18.39
CA GLU A 99 -45.14 -27.99 -18.77
C GLU A 99 -46.31 -27.93 -19.78
N ARG A 100 -46.60 -29.00 -20.50
CA ARG A 100 -47.78 -29.11 -21.37
C ARG A 100 -49.04 -29.40 -20.53
N LEU A 101 -48.93 -30.27 -19.53
CA LEU A 101 -50.02 -30.55 -18.59
C LEU A 101 -50.34 -29.32 -17.72
N LEU A 102 -49.32 -28.59 -17.25
CA LEU A 102 -49.49 -27.37 -16.46
C LEU A 102 -50.19 -26.27 -17.25
N ARG A 103 -49.82 -26.04 -18.52
CA ARG A 103 -50.54 -25.08 -19.40
C ARG A 103 -51.98 -25.52 -19.69
N LEU A 104 -52.26 -26.82 -19.77
CA LEU A 104 -53.63 -27.34 -19.90
C LEU A 104 -54.44 -27.11 -18.61
N LEU A 105 -53.86 -27.39 -17.44
CA LEU A 105 -54.46 -27.12 -16.13
C LEU A 105 -54.72 -25.63 -15.88
N GLU A 106 -53.85 -24.75 -16.39
CA GLU A 106 -53.99 -23.29 -16.36
C GLU A 106 -55.11 -22.82 -17.32
N GLY A 107 -55.16 -23.33 -18.55
CA GLY A 107 -56.23 -23.05 -19.52
C GLY A 107 -57.62 -23.52 -19.06
N LEU A 108 -57.68 -24.64 -18.32
CA LEU A 108 -58.87 -25.13 -17.62
C LEU A 108 -59.12 -24.39 -16.28
N GLY A 109 -58.36 -23.33 -15.99
CA GLY A 109 -58.37 -22.57 -14.74
C GLY A 109 -59.73 -22.03 -14.31
N ALA A 110 -60.62 -21.75 -15.26
CA ALA A 110 -61.98 -21.25 -15.02
C ALA A 110 -63.00 -22.34 -14.64
N MET A 111 -62.64 -23.63 -14.72
CA MET A 111 -63.49 -24.74 -14.32
C MET A 111 -63.20 -25.16 -12.87
N ASP A 112 -64.20 -25.74 -12.19
CA ASP A 112 -63.97 -26.37 -10.89
C ASP A 112 -63.00 -27.56 -11.01
N GLU A 113 -62.33 -27.89 -9.91
CA GLU A 113 -61.29 -28.92 -9.89
C GLU A 113 -61.81 -30.31 -10.25
N SER A 114 -63.07 -30.64 -9.92
CA SER A 114 -63.63 -31.96 -10.23
C SER A 114 -63.89 -32.11 -11.74
N THR A 115 -64.43 -31.08 -12.38
CA THR A 115 -64.62 -31.06 -13.84
C THR A 115 -63.29 -31.00 -14.59
N ARG A 116 -62.29 -30.27 -14.07
CA ARG A 116 -60.92 -30.21 -14.62
C ARG A 116 -60.25 -31.58 -14.62
N LEU A 117 -60.29 -32.30 -13.50
CA LEU A 117 -59.74 -33.65 -13.38
C LEU A 117 -60.51 -34.67 -14.23
N MET A 118 -61.83 -34.52 -14.38
CA MET A 118 -62.60 -35.36 -15.32
C MET A 118 -62.25 -35.07 -16.78
N ALA A 119 -62.04 -33.81 -17.17
CA ALA A 119 -61.62 -33.46 -18.53
C ALA A 119 -60.26 -34.07 -18.89
N ILE A 120 -59.28 -33.99 -17.98
CA ILE A 120 -57.95 -34.58 -18.19
C ILE A 120 -58.01 -36.10 -18.29
N ARG A 121 -58.80 -36.78 -17.43
CA ARG A 121 -59.03 -38.23 -17.52
C ARG A 121 -59.77 -38.63 -18.81
N ALA A 122 -60.67 -37.79 -19.31
CA ALA A 122 -61.34 -38.03 -20.59
C ALA A 122 -60.40 -37.84 -21.78
N MET A 123 -59.36 -37.01 -21.67
CA MET A 123 -58.30 -36.88 -22.68
C MET A 123 -57.34 -38.08 -22.64
N ASP A 124 -56.84 -38.45 -21.46
CA ASP A 124 -56.00 -39.65 -21.21
C ASP A 124 -56.70 -40.95 -21.68
N ALA A 125 -58.02 -41.05 -21.53
CA ALA A 125 -58.81 -42.19 -22.03
C ALA A 125 -59.20 -42.12 -23.52
N ALA A 126 -58.87 -41.04 -24.24
CA ALA A 126 -59.27 -40.83 -25.64
C ALA A 126 -58.08 -40.59 -26.60
N ASP A 127 -56.85 -40.49 -26.08
CA ASP A 127 -55.63 -40.20 -26.82
C ASP A 127 -54.58 -41.27 -26.53
N GLU A 128 -54.39 -42.21 -27.46
CA GLU A 128 -53.43 -43.32 -27.32
C GLU A 128 -51.95 -42.88 -27.43
N SER A 129 -51.66 -41.58 -27.62
CA SER A 129 -50.30 -41.08 -27.86
C SER A 129 -49.51 -40.70 -26.61
N TRP A 130 -50.15 -40.64 -25.44
CA TRP A 130 -49.55 -40.38 -24.13
C TRP A 130 -50.48 -40.94 -23.03
N THR A 131 -50.00 -40.99 -21.79
CA THR A 131 -50.85 -41.18 -20.61
C THR A 131 -50.47 -40.20 -19.51
N ILE A 132 -51.38 -39.95 -18.56
CA ILE A 132 -51.17 -39.10 -17.38
C ILE A 132 -49.94 -39.50 -16.54
N ALA A 133 -49.43 -40.74 -16.66
CA ALA A 133 -48.18 -41.15 -16.04
C ALA A 133 -46.93 -40.45 -16.63
N ASP A 134 -46.94 -40.07 -17.91
CA ASP A 134 -45.79 -39.46 -18.60
C ASP A 134 -45.43 -38.06 -18.07
N PRO A 135 -46.37 -37.08 -17.97
CA PRO A 135 -46.07 -35.78 -17.35
C PRO A 135 -45.83 -35.87 -15.85
N LEU A 136 -46.37 -36.90 -15.17
CA LEU A 136 -46.08 -37.12 -13.75
C LEU A 136 -44.65 -37.62 -13.54
N ALA A 137 -44.18 -38.58 -14.34
CA ALA A 137 -42.80 -39.07 -14.31
C ALA A 137 -41.79 -37.97 -14.70
N ASP A 138 -42.11 -37.16 -15.71
CA ASP A 138 -41.35 -35.98 -16.13
C ASP A 138 -41.25 -34.93 -15.01
N ALA A 139 -42.38 -34.57 -14.38
CA ALA A 139 -42.41 -33.66 -13.24
C ALA A 139 -41.55 -34.18 -12.07
N ASP A 140 -41.67 -35.47 -11.75
CA ASP A 140 -40.89 -36.13 -10.70
C ASP A 140 -39.38 -36.11 -10.99
N ALA A 141 -38.97 -36.28 -12.25
CA ALA A 141 -37.57 -36.20 -12.68
C ALA A 141 -37.04 -34.75 -12.60
N LYS A 142 -37.81 -33.78 -13.10
CA LYS A 142 -37.45 -32.35 -13.09
C LYS A 142 -37.39 -31.78 -11.67
N VAL A 143 -38.30 -32.17 -10.77
CA VAL A 143 -38.24 -31.79 -9.35
C VAL A 143 -36.99 -32.36 -8.67
N LYS A 144 -36.61 -33.61 -8.95
CA LYS A 144 -35.36 -34.22 -8.43
C LYS A 144 -34.13 -33.49 -8.96
N ALA A 145 -34.10 -33.14 -10.24
CA ALA A 145 -33.02 -32.37 -10.86
C ALA A 145 -32.86 -30.97 -10.23
N LEU A 146 -33.96 -30.23 -10.06
CA LEU A 146 -33.97 -28.91 -9.42
C LEU A 146 -33.54 -28.98 -7.94
N ALA A 147 -33.97 -30.00 -7.20
CA ALA A 147 -33.56 -30.21 -5.82
C ALA A 147 -32.06 -30.55 -5.71
N ALA A 148 -31.53 -31.40 -6.60
CA ALA A 148 -30.11 -31.72 -6.66
C ALA A 148 -29.25 -30.49 -7.01
N HIS A 149 -29.67 -29.69 -7.99
CA HIS A 149 -28.99 -28.44 -8.35
C HIS A 149 -29.05 -27.38 -7.24
N ALA A 150 -30.19 -27.24 -6.55
CA ALA A 150 -30.29 -26.36 -5.38
C ALA A 150 -29.35 -26.81 -4.24
N GLY A 151 -29.24 -28.11 -3.99
CA GLY A 151 -28.27 -28.67 -3.03
C GLY A 151 -26.81 -28.42 -3.42
N GLN A 152 -26.48 -28.53 -4.72
CA GLN A 152 -25.15 -28.20 -5.26
C GLN A 152 -24.81 -26.71 -5.05
N LEU A 153 -25.75 -25.80 -5.34
CA LEU A 153 -25.57 -24.36 -5.11
C LEU A 153 -25.39 -24.03 -3.62
N GLN A 154 -26.15 -24.66 -2.73
CA GLN A 154 -26.01 -24.48 -1.28
C GLN A 154 -24.67 -24.99 -0.75
N ALA A 155 -24.20 -26.16 -1.22
CA ALA A 155 -22.90 -26.70 -0.86
C ALA A 155 -21.74 -25.80 -1.36
N GLY A 156 -21.79 -25.35 -2.61
CA GLY A 156 -20.79 -24.44 -3.18
C GLY A 156 -20.76 -23.07 -2.51
N LEU A 157 -21.91 -22.55 -2.06
CA LEU A 157 -21.96 -21.34 -1.24
C LEU A 157 -21.30 -21.54 0.12
N ALA A 158 -21.61 -22.64 0.82
CA ALA A 158 -21.01 -22.93 2.12
C ALA A 158 -19.47 -23.15 2.05
N GLU A 159 -18.98 -23.76 0.98
CA GLU A 159 -17.54 -23.89 0.71
C GLU A 159 -16.89 -22.53 0.43
N LEU A 160 -17.52 -21.70 -0.40
CA LEU A 160 -17.07 -20.33 -0.69
C LEU A 160 -17.03 -19.46 0.59
N GLU A 161 -18.05 -19.54 1.44
CA GLU A 161 -18.11 -18.82 2.72
C GLU A 161 -16.99 -19.26 3.66
N ALA A 162 -16.74 -20.57 3.78
CA ALA A 162 -15.67 -21.11 4.62
C ALA A 162 -14.26 -20.71 4.13
N ASP A 163 -13.98 -20.83 2.83
CA ASP A 163 -12.72 -20.39 2.22
C ASP A 163 -12.53 -18.87 2.34
N THR A 164 -13.59 -18.08 2.15
CA THR A 164 -13.56 -16.62 2.32
C THR A 164 -13.25 -16.24 3.77
N GLN A 165 -13.91 -16.88 4.74
CA GLN A 165 -13.66 -16.64 6.16
C GLN A 165 -12.23 -17.02 6.56
N ALA A 166 -11.73 -18.18 6.14
CA ALA A 166 -10.36 -18.61 6.41
C ALA A 166 -9.32 -17.64 5.79
N ARG A 167 -9.59 -17.07 4.62
CA ARG A 167 -8.73 -16.04 3.99
C ARG A 167 -8.75 -14.72 4.76
N LEU A 168 -9.88 -14.31 5.31
CA LEU A 168 -10.02 -13.11 6.14
C LEU A 168 -9.27 -13.26 7.47
N GLU A 169 -9.43 -14.40 8.15
CA GLU A 169 -8.69 -14.72 9.38
C GLU A 169 -7.18 -14.78 9.14
N ALA A 170 -6.75 -15.45 8.07
CA ALA A 170 -5.35 -15.49 7.67
C ALA A 170 -4.80 -14.11 7.26
N ALA A 171 -5.64 -13.17 6.80
CA ALA A 171 -5.23 -11.79 6.55
C ALA A 171 -5.09 -10.98 7.85
N ALA A 172 -6.04 -11.11 8.77
CA ALA A 172 -6.01 -10.46 10.07
C ALA A 172 -4.78 -10.88 10.90
N ALA A 173 -4.48 -12.18 10.97
CA ALA A 173 -3.32 -12.71 11.69
C ALA A 173 -1.99 -12.15 11.15
N ARG A 174 -1.82 -12.11 9.82
CA ARG A 174 -0.64 -11.50 9.18
C ARG A 174 -0.53 -10.00 9.43
N GLN A 175 -1.66 -9.29 9.51
CA GLN A 175 -1.69 -7.87 9.85
C GLN A 175 -1.27 -7.64 11.31
N GLU A 176 -1.73 -8.46 12.24
CA GLU A 176 -1.33 -8.38 13.66
C GLU A 176 0.16 -8.69 13.85
N GLU A 177 0.68 -9.75 13.22
CA GLU A 177 2.11 -10.10 13.24
C GLU A 177 2.99 -8.97 12.67
N ALA A 178 2.59 -8.37 11.54
CA ALA A 178 3.29 -7.24 10.94
C ALA A 178 3.28 -6.01 11.86
N VAL A 179 2.14 -5.66 12.46
CA VAL A 179 2.02 -4.54 13.41
C VAL A 179 2.83 -4.79 14.68
N GLY A 180 2.84 -6.01 15.21
CA GLY A 180 3.68 -6.41 16.35
C GLY A 180 5.17 -6.27 16.04
N THR A 181 5.58 -6.72 14.85
CA THR A 181 6.97 -6.61 14.36
C THR A 181 7.39 -5.14 14.20
N ILE A 182 6.55 -4.29 13.60
CA ILE A 182 6.80 -2.86 13.43
C ILE A 182 6.91 -2.17 14.80
N ARG A 183 6.00 -2.45 15.75
CA ARG A 183 6.07 -1.90 17.12
C ARG A 183 7.36 -2.28 17.83
N LYS A 184 7.85 -3.52 17.67
CA LYS A 184 9.14 -3.93 18.22
C LYS A 184 10.30 -3.16 17.59
N GLN A 185 10.33 -3.05 16.27
CA GLN A 185 11.37 -2.30 15.55
C GLN A 185 11.42 -0.82 15.97
N ILE A 186 10.27 -0.20 16.20
CA ILE A 186 10.18 1.16 16.75
C ILE A 186 10.82 1.22 18.15
N ALA A 187 10.44 0.35 19.07
CA ALA A 187 11.01 0.33 20.42
C ALA A 187 12.53 0.05 20.44
N ASP A 188 13.01 -0.86 19.57
CA ASP A 188 14.44 -1.14 19.41
C ASP A 188 15.20 0.10 18.88
N MET A 189 14.60 0.87 17.95
CA MET A 189 15.17 2.13 17.45
C MET A 189 15.10 3.29 18.46
N GLU A 190 14.03 3.40 19.24
CA GLU A 190 13.88 4.39 20.32
C GLU A 190 14.93 4.14 21.41
N ALA A 191 15.21 2.88 21.76
CA ALA A 191 16.26 2.52 22.70
C ALA A 191 17.68 2.88 22.18
N LEU A 192 17.94 2.72 20.87
CA LEU A 192 19.19 3.17 20.25
C LEU A 192 19.32 4.71 20.26
N LEU A 193 18.24 5.43 19.98
CA LEU A 193 18.20 6.90 20.03
C LEU A 193 18.45 7.41 21.46
N ALA A 194 17.81 6.83 22.46
CA ALA A 194 18.03 7.14 23.87
C ALA A 194 19.48 6.88 24.31
N ARG A 195 20.12 5.83 23.78
CA ARG A 195 21.52 5.50 24.07
C ARG A 195 22.50 6.51 23.47
N GLU A 196 22.37 6.83 22.17
CA GLU A 196 23.30 7.76 21.51
C GLU A 196 23.09 9.21 21.96
N THR A 197 21.87 9.62 22.33
CA THR A 197 21.63 10.94 22.96
C THR A 197 22.26 11.03 24.36
N ALA A 198 22.12 10.01 25.20
CA ALA A 198 22.79 9.95 26.50
C ALA A 198 24.32 9.96 26.36
N ARG A 199 24.85 9.23 25.36
CA ARG A 199 26.27 9.22 25.03
C ARG A 199 26.78 10.60 24.57
N GLY A 200 26.09 11.26 23.65
CA GLY A 200 26.45 12.60 23.18
C GLY A 200 26.43 13.63 24.31
N ALA A 201 25.48 13.53 25.24
CA ALA A 201 25.46 14.35 26.45
C ALA A 201 26.67 14.07 27.36
N GLN A 202 27.04 12.80 27.56
CA GLN A 202 28.23 12.43 28.35
C GLN A 202 29.54 12.91 27.71
N GLU A 203 29.70 12.73 26.39
CA GLU A 203 30.88 13.21 25.65
C GLU A 203 30.98 14.74 25.70
N THR A 204 29.85 15.45 25.57
CA THR A 204 29.77 16.91 25.73
C THR A 204 30.16 17.36 27.14
N ALA A 205 29.62 16.71 28.18
CA ALA A 205 29.94 17.03 29.57
C ALA A 205 31.42 16.78 29.91
N ALA A 206 32.00 15.70 29.38
CA ALA A 206 33.43 15.39 29.54
C ALA A 206 34.33 16.44 28.87
N GLN A 207 33.98 16.89 27.65
CA GLN A 207 34.69 17.97 26.97
C GLN A 207 34.59 19.30 27.73
N GLN A 208 33.40 19.66 28.22
CA GLN A 208 33.20 20.87 29.03
C GLN A 208 33.99 20.84 30.34
N ALA A 209 34.01 19.70 31.05
CA ALA A 209 34.78 19.52 32.27
C ALA A 209 36.30 19.62 32.03
N SER A 210 36.80 18.99 30.97
CA SER A 210 38.21 19.07 30.55
C SER A 210 38.63 20.51 30.23
N LEU A 211 37.81 21.22 29.45
CA LEU A 211 38.03 22.62 29.09
C LEU A 211 37.97 23.56 30.30
N GLN A 212 37.10 23.30 31.27
CA GLN A 212 37.04 24.05 32.53
C GLN A 212 38.27 23.79 33.41
N ALA A 213 38.70 22.53 33.55
CA ALA A 213 39.91 22.19 34.29
C ALA A 213 41.17 22.84 33.68
N ALA A 214 41.28 22.84 32.35
CA ALA A 214 42.38 23.49 31.64
C ALA A 214 42.39 25.02 31.86
N ARG A 215 41.22 25.67 31.87
CA ARG A 215 41.08 27.10 32.22
C ARG A 215 41.57 27.37 33.64
N GLU A 216 41.10 26.60 34.62
CA GLU A 216 41.49 26.79 36.02
C GLU A 216 42.99 26.57 36.26
N GLN A 217 43.58 25.55 35.64
CA GLN A 217 45.02 25.35 35.67
C GLN A 217 45.78 26.54 35.06
N THR A 218 45.33 27.04 33.92
CA THR A 218 45.93 28.20 33.24
C THR A 218 45.85 29.46 34.12
N THR A 219 44.70 29.74 34.75
CA THR A 219 44.55 30.87 35.68
C THR A 219 45.49 30.78 36.88
N ARG A 220 45.68 29.58 37.46
CA ARG A 220 46.63 29.36 38.57
C ARG A 220 48.06 29.63 38.11
N GLN A 221 48.49 29.03 36.99
CA GLN A 221 49.82 29.22 36.43
C GLN A 221 50.13 30.69 36.08
N LEU A 222 49.15 31.44 35.56
CA LEU A 222 49.30 32.88 35.33
C LEU A 222 49.49 33.66 36.65
N GLY A 223 48.75 33.33 37.71
CA GLY A 223 48.94 33.91 39.04
C GLY A 223 50.32 33.62 39.65
N ASP A 224 50.82 32.39 39.47
CA ASP A 224 52.17 31.99 39.89
C ASP A 224 53.25 32.77 39.12
N ILE A 225 53.10 32.91 37.80
CA ILE A 225 54.00 33.68 36.92
C ILE A 225 53.99 35.17 37.28
N ASP A 226 52.81 35.76 37.54
CA ASP A 226 52.69 37.16 37.94
C ASP A 226 53.33 37.40 39.33
N THR A 227 53.11 36.49 40.28
CA THR A 227 53.77 36.52 41.60
C THR A 227 55.29 36.43 41.48
N LEU A 228 55.80 35.56 40.60
CA LEU A 228 57.23 35.46 40.32
C LEU A 228 57.77 36.74 39.65
N ARG A 229 57.04 37.31 38.69
CA ARG A 229 57.42 38.57 38.02
C ARG A 229 57.52 39.72 39.02
N GLN A 230 56.55 39.87 39.92
CA GLN A 230 56.57 40.88 40.98
C GLN A 230 57.77 40.71 41.92
N ARG A 231 58.11 39.47 42.32
CA ARG A 231 59.30 39.19 43.14
C ARG A 231 60.60 39.57 42.43
N LEU A 232 60.73 39.22 41.14
CA LEU A 232 61.90 39.57 40.34
C LEU A 232 62.01 41.08 40.08
N GLN A 233 60.90 41.77 39.84
CA GLN A 233 60.85 43.23 39.71
C GLN A 233 61.24 43.92 41.04
N GLY A 234 60.70 43.44 42.17
CA GLY A 234 61.04 43.96 43.50
C GLY A 234 62.51 43.72 43.87
N LEU A 235 63.12 42.64 43.40
CA LEU A 235 64.56 42.40 43.53
C LEU A 235 65.36 43.38 42.64
N ALA A 236 64.95 43.55 41.38
CA ALA A 236 65.61 44.49 40.46
C ALA A 236 65.58 45.94 40.99
N THR A 237 64.47 46.41 41.57
CA THR A 237 64.40 47.76 42.15
C THR A 237 65.21 47.92 43.45
N GLN A 238 65.36 46.86 44.26
CA GLN A 238 66.22 46.89 45.44
C GLN A 238 67.71 47.04 45.12
N PHE A 239 68.18 46.42 44.03
CA PHE A 239 69.59 46.50 43.62
C PHE A 239 69.90 47.60 42.59
N SER A 240 68.88 48.18 41.94
CA SER A 240 69.00 49.32 41.04
C SER A 240 68.97 50.65 41.80
N ALA A 241 70.00 50.91 42.60
CA ALA A 241 70.13 52.16 43.35
C ALA A 241 70.10 53.41 42.43
N PRO A 242 69.45 54.51 42.83
CA PRO A 242 69.59 55.79 42.13
C PRO A 242 71.02 56.30 42.30
N ALA A 243 71.65 56.73 41.21
CA ALA A 243 72.90 57.47 41.28
C ALA A 243 72.63 58.85 41.91
N ALA A 244 72.81 58.96 43.23
CA ALA A 244 72.79 60.25 43.92
C ALA A 244 73.90 61.15 43.32
N PRO A 245 73.64 62.44 43.11
CA PRO A 245 74.56 63.31 42.39
C PRO A 245 75.87 63.47 43.16
N ALA A 246 76.99 63.43 42.43
CA ALA A 246 78.24 63.97 42.95
C ALA A 246 78.03 65.48 43.19
N GLN A 247 78.22 65.91 44.44
CA GLN A 247 78.29 67.32 44.79
C GLN A 247 79.75 67.77 44.64
N GLU A 248 79.93 68.89 43.96
CA GLU A 248 81.17 69.68 43.86
C GLU A 248 80.82 71.13 44.19
#